data_AF-A0A1X0U350-F1
#
_entry.id   AF-A0A1X0U350-F1
#
_cell.length_a   1.000
_cell.length_b   1.000
_cell.length_c   1.000
_cell.angle_alpha   90.00
_cell.angle_beta   90.00
_cell.angle_gamma   90.00
#
_symmetry.space_group_name_H-M   'P 1'
#
loop_
_entity.id
_entity.type
_entity.pdbx_description
1 polymer ?
#
loop_
_entity_poly.entity_id
_entity_poly.type
_entity_poly.pdbx_seq_one_letter_code
_entity_poly.pdbx_strand_id
1 'polypeptide(L)'
;MSEQIRELIEKLLNPNGRLDCGAAFKIAAKLGVEIGEVSDEVEKMGVKIDNCELGQFGGLENGRGKYTVMTQLKQMTDEKGRILCKDARDAAAGVGLKTIRSTLKDYKIDVKYCQLGCFKEKKGKKMRVKTKTWIENDEGELIFGKGKTEVLDVIAEVGSISKAAEILGMNYKKCWNHLQILQKNLKEELFTTKQGGGENAGTTLNERAHELINAYRQLQNDIEDFADKRFKELFLKKDGEKKDSTKNDAKDKKK
;
A
#
# COMPACT_ATOMS: atom_id res chain seq x y z
N MET A 1 -20.38 -15.34 -28.13
CA MET A 1 -19.74 -14.97 -26.85
C MET A 1 -18.35 -14.37 -27.06
N SER A 2 -17.42 -15.06 -27.74
CA SER A 2 -16.06 -14.53 -27.99
C SER A 2 -16.04 -13.19 -28.74
N GLU A 3 -16.85 -13.00 -29.78
CA GLU A 3 -16.95 -11.72 -30.51
C GLU A 3 -17.41 -10.56 -29.62
N GLN A 4 -18.35 -10.80 -28.71
CA GLN A 4 -18.84 -9.79 -27.77
C GLN A 4 -17.77 -9.40 -26.74
N ILE A 5 -16.96 -10.37 -26.30
CA ILE A 5 -15.79 -10.11 -25.43
C ILE A 5 -14.80 -9.21 -26.16
N ARG A 6 -14.45 -9.53 -27.42
CA ARG A 6 -13.52 -8.72 -28.25
C ARG A 6 -13.99 -7.29 -28.41
N GLU A 7 -15.26 -7.10 -28.79
CA GLU A 7 -15.84 -5.77 -29.01
C GLU A 7 -15.78 -4.91 -27.74
N LEU A 8 -16.03 -5.51 -26.56
CA LEU A 8 -15.92 -4.80 -25.29
C LEU A 8 -14.47 -4.52 -24.89
N ILE A 9 -13.53 -5.42 -25.21
CA ILE A 9 -12.10 -5.19 -24.97
C ILE A 9 -11.64 -3.96 -25.77
N GLU A 10 -11.93 -3.91 -27.07
CA GLU A 10 -11.52 -2.79 -27.95
C GLU A 10 -12.05 -1.44 -27.44
N LYS A 11 -13.32 -1.42 -26.99
CA LYS A 11 -13.94 -0.20 -26.44
C LYS A 11 -13.36 0.26 -25.11
N LEU A 12 -12.71 -0.64 -24.36
CA LEU A 12 -12.19 -0.37 -23.01
C LEU A 12 -10.66 -0.34 -22.94
N LEU A 13 -9.98 -0.35 -24.09
CA LEU A 13 -8.54 -0.13 -24.14
C LEU A 13 -8.21 1.28 -23.65
N ASN A 14 -7.16 1.37 -22.84
CA ASN A 14 -6.58 2.63 -22.40
C ASN A 14 -5.78 3.28 -23.55
N PRO A 15 -5.33 4.55 -23.40
CA PRO A 15 -4.59 5.25 -24.45
C PRO A 15 -3.30 4.57 -24.92
N ASN A 16 -2.75 3.63 -24.14
CA ASN A 16 -1.56 2.85 -24.49
C ASN A 16 -1.89 1.55 -25.25
N GLY A 17 -3.16 1.34 -25.65
CA GLY A 17 -3.61 0.11 -26.31
C GLY A 17 -3.61 -1.11 -25.37
N ARG A 18 -3.75 -0.89 -24.06
CA ARG A 18 -3.75 -1.95 -23.04
C ARG A 18 -5.09 -2.00 -22.32
N LEU A 19 -5.41 -3.15 -21.73
CA LEU A 19 -6.64 -3.33 -20.97
C LEU A 19 -6.36 -3.25 -19.47
N ASP A 20 -7.02 -2.33 -18.77
CA ASP A 20 -6.88 -2.25 -17.32
C ASP A 20 -7.51 -3.48 -16.64
N CYS A 21 -6.88 -3.97 -15.56
CA CYS A 21 -7.37 -5.13 -14.79
C CYS A 21 -8.86 -4.98 -14.40
N GLY A 22 -9.26 -3.79 -13.95
CA GLY A 22 -10.67 -3.52 -13.59
C GLY A 22 -11.62 -3.52 -14.77
N ALA A 23 -11.16 -3.15 -15.96
CA ALA A 23 -11.97 -3.25 -17.18
C ALA A 23 -12.25 -4.72 -17.52
N ALA A 24 -11.24 -5.59 -17.42
CA ALA A 24 -11.42 -7.02 -17.66
C ALA A 24 -12.47 -7.66 -16.73
N PHE A 25 -12.44 -7.34 -15.43
CA PHE A 25 -13.47 -7.82 -14.48
C PHE A 25 -14.86 -7.25 -14.76
N LYS A 26 -14.96 -5.99 -15.21
CA LYS A 26 -16.24 -5.40 -15.63
C LYS A 26 -16.83 -6.11 -16.85
N ILE A 27 -15.99 -6.49 -17.82
CA ILE A 27 -16.41 -7.27 -18.99
C ILE A 27 -16.97 -8.64 -18.54
N ALA A 28 -16.21 -9.36 -17.70
CA ALA A 28 -16.62 -10.66 -17.18
C ALA A 28 -17.98 -10.57 -16.46
N ALA A 29 -18.14 -9.60 -15.56
CA ALA A 29 -19.39 -9.39 -14.82
C ALA A 29 -20.56 -9.00 -15.74
N LYS A 30 -20.32 -8.18 -16.77
CA LYS A 30 -21.36 -7.74 -17.72
C LYS A 30 -21.86 -8.86 -18.61
N LEU A 31 -20.98 -9.78 -19.00
CA LEU A 31 -21.31 -10.90 -19.88
C LEU A 31 -21.66 -12.20 -19.13
N GLY A 32 -21.47 -12.24 -17.80
CA GLY A 32 -21.70 -13.42 -16.99
C GLY A 32 -20.74 -14.58 -17.30
N VAL A 33 -19.52 -14.26 -17.75
CA VAL A 33 -18.49 -15.23 -18.14
C VAL A 33 -17.41 -15.33 -17.07
N GLU A 34 -16.68 -16.44 -17.07
CA GLU A 34 -15.53 -16.60 -16.17
C GLU A 34 -14.40 -15.64 -16.57
N ILE A 35 -13.65 -15.16 -15.57
CA ILE A 35 -12.55 -14.22 -15.80
C ILE A 35 -11.44 -14.81 -16.69
N GLY A 36 -11.31 -16.14 -16.68
CA GLY A 36 -10.40 -16.87 -17.56
C GLY A 36 -10.74 -16.70 -19.03
N GLU A 37 -12.02 -16.66 -19.40
CA GLU A 37 -12.46 -16.49 -20.79
C GLU A 37 -12.07 -15.11 -21.34
N VAL A 38 -12.20 -14.07 -20.50
CA VAL A 38 -11.74 -12.72 -20.85
C VAL A 38 -10.22 -12.69 -20.98
N SER A 39 -9.50 -13.37 -20.08
CA SER A 39 -8.03 -13.46 -20.11
C SER A 39 -7.53 -14.12 -21.39
N ASP A 40 -8.13 -15.25 -21.79
CA ASP A 40 -7.76 -15.98 -23.00
C ASP A 40 -7.99 -15.12 -24.25
N GLU A 41 -9.05 -14.33 -24.27
CA GLU A 41 -9.36 -13.47 -25.41
C GLU A 41 -8.41 -12.26 -25.51
N VAL A 42 -8.06 -11.65 -24.37
CA VAL A 42 -7.04 -10.60 -24.30
C VAL A 42 -5.70 -11.11 -24.86
N GLU A 43 -5.31 -12.33 -24.50
CA GLU A 43 -4.07 -12.95 -24.98
C GLU A 43 -4.12 -13.23 -26.49
N LYS A 44 -5.24 -13.76 -27.00
CA LYS A 44 -5.44 -13.97 -28.45
C LYS A 44 -5.38 -12.67 -29.26
N MET A 45 -5.85 -11.57 -28.69
CA MET A 45 -5.78 -10.25 -29.30
C MET A 45 -4.38 -9.60 -29.19
N GLY A 46 -3.43 -10.23 -28.48
CA GLY A 46 -2.10 -9.67 -28.23
C GLY A 46 -2.10 -8.43 -27.33
N VAL A 47 -3.20 -8.18 -26.62
CA VAL A 47 -3.36 -7.04 -25.71
C VAL A 47 -2.71 -7.36 -24.37
N LYS A 48 -2.05 -6.39 -23.75
CA LYS A 48 -1.48 -6.55 -22.40
C LYS A 48 -2.41 -5.99 -21.34
N ILE A 49 -2.44 -6.64 -20.17
CA ILE A 49 -3.12 -6.11 -18.99
C ILE A 49 -2.27 -4.99 -18.37
N ASP A 50 -2.92 -3.90 -17.99
CA ASP A 50 -2.34 -2.78 -17.25
C ASP A 50 -3.09 -2.54 -15.92
N ASN A 51 -2.55 -1.63 -15.09
CA ASN A 51 -3.23 -1.07 -13.92
C ASN A 51 -3.92 -2.12 -13.04
N CYS A 52 -3.13 -2.97 -12.38
CA CYS A 52 -3.64 -3.98 -11.47
C CYS A 52 -4.44 -3.33 -10.34
N GLU A 53 -5.71 -3.73 -10.14
CA GLU A 53 -6.56 -3.13 -9.12
C GLU A 53 -6.03 -3.34 -7.69
N LEU A 54 -5.28 -4.43 -7.47
CA LEU A 54 -4.59 -4.75 -6.21
C LEU A 54 -3.18 -4.13 -6.12
N GLY A 55 -2.75 -3.32 -7.09
CA GLY A 55 -1.51 -2.54 -7.04
C GLY A 55 -0.22 -3.33 -7.26
N GLN A 56 -0.30 -4.52 -7.87
CA GLN A 56 0.91 -5.33 -8.10
C GLN A 56 1.79 -4.80 -9.23
N PHE A 57 1.20 -4.06 -10.16
CA PHE A 57 1.84 -3.33 -11.26
C PHE A 57 0.90 -2.22 -11.76
N GLY A 58 1.42 -1.32 -12.59
CA GLY A 58 0.69 -0.14 -13.07
C GLY A 58 0.82 1.07 -12.14
N GLY A 59 0.06 2.13 -12.43
CA GLY A 59 0.23 3.46 -11.81
C GLY A 59 -0.99 3.97 -11.05
N LEU A 60 -1.86 3.08 -10.56
CA LEU A 60 -3.08 3.50 -9.88
C LEU A 60 -2.78 4.24 -8.57
N GLU A 61 -3.51 5.33 -8.33
CA GLU A 61 -3.38 6.14 -7.12
C GLU A 61 -3.66 5.34 -5.86
N ASN A 62 -2.84 5.50 -4.83
CA ASN A 62 -3.08 4.86 -3.54
C ASN A 62 -3.66 5.88 -2.56
N GLY A 63 -4.57 5.41 -1.72
CA GLY A 63 -5.06 6.16 -0.58
C GLY A 63 -4.30 5.76 0.68
N ARG A 64 -5.04 5.72 1.78
CA ARG A 64 -4.54 5.25 3.08
C ARG A 64 -4.97 3.80 3.30
N GLY A 65 -4.00 2.91 3.53
CA GLY A 65 -4.28 1.58 4.01
C GLY A 65 -4.92 1.63 5.39
N LYS A 66 -5.78 0.66 5.68
CA LYS A 66 -6.43 0.53 7.00
C LYS A 66 -5.80 -0.63 7.77
N TYR A 67 -5.46 -0.40 9.03
CA TYR A 67 -4.90 -1.42 9.90
C TYR A 67 -5.91 -2.55 10.14
N THR A 68 -7.18 -2.20 10.36
CA THR A 68 -8.28 -3.18 10.49
C THR A 68 -8.34 -4.15 9.31
N VAL A 69 -8.25 -3.60 8.09
CA VAL A 69 -8.22 -4.38 6.84
C VAL A 69 -6.95 -5.21 6.75
N MET A 70 -5.80 -4.66 7.14
CA MET A 70 -4.54 -5.42 7.16
C MET A 70 -4.63 -6.65 8.05
N THR A 71 -5.21 -6.52 9.25
CA THR A 71 -5.38 -7.65 10.17
C THR A 71 -6.26 -8.73 9.56
N GLN A 72 -7.35 -8.35 8.88
CA GLN A 72 -8.18 -9.29 8.14
C GLN A 72 -7.39 -9.98 7.02
N LEU A 73 -6.64 -9.22 6.21
CA LEU A 73 -5.84 -9.77 5.11
C LEU A 73 -4.77 -10.74 5.61
N LYS A 74 -4.11 -10.45 6.73
CA LYS A 74 -3.08 -11.32 7.32
C LYS A 74 -3.59 -12.71 7.68
N GLN A 75 -4.85 -12.84 8.07
CA GLN A 75 -5.45 -14.16 8.36
C GLN A 75 -5.54 -15.04 7.10
N MET A 76 -5.51 -14.43 5.91
CA MET A 76 -5.55 -15.09 4.61
C MET A 76 -4.19 -15.14 3.92
N THR A 77 -3.12 -14.68 4.57
CA THR A 77 -1.75 -14.74 4.02
C THR A 77 -1.06 -16.05 4.36
N ASP A 78 -0.17 -16.49 3.47
CA ASP A 78 0.76 -17.58 3.76
C ASP A 78 1.90 -17.13 4.71
N GLU A 79 2.74 -18.08 5.12
CA GLU A 79 3.90 -17.84 6.01
C GLU A 79 4.90 -16.80 5.48
N LYS A 80 4.88 -16.54 4.16
CA LYS A 80 5.73 -15.54 3.49
C LYS A 80 5.04 -14.18 3.37
N GLY A 81 3.84 -14.01 3.93
CA GLY A 81 3.05 -12.79 3.87
C GLY A 81 2.43 -12.55 2.50
N ARG A 82 2.04 -13.62 1.78
CA ARG A 82 1.46 -13.54 0.44
C ARG A 82 0.00 -14.00 0.42
N ILE A 83 -0.86 -13.25 -0.25
CA ILE A 83 -2.31 -13.52 -0.38
C ILE A 83 -2.70 -13.91 -1.81
N LEU A 84 -3.71 -14.75 -2.01
CA LEU A 84 -4.24 -15.04 -3.35
C LEU A 84 -4.92 -13.79 -3.94
N CYS A 85 -4.82 -13.60 -5.26
CA CYS A 85 -5.53 -12.51 -5.94
C CYS A 85 -7.04 -12.58 -5.70
N LYS A 86 -7.61 -13.79 -5.74
CA LYS A 86 -9.03 -14.03 -5.46
C LYS A 86 -9.40 -13.55 -4.05
N ASP A 87 -8.73 -14.07 -3.02
CA ASP A 87 -9.02 -13.71 -1.62
C ASP A 87 -8.87 -12.21 -1.35
N ALA A 88 -7.84 -11.56 -1.92
CA ALA A 88 -7.66 -10.12 -1.79
C ALA A 88 -8.78 -9.31 -2.47
N ARG A 89 -9.32 -9.79 -3.60
CA ARG A 89 -10.48 -9.16 -4.26
C ARG A 89 -11.77 -9.41 -3.52
N ASP A 90 -11.98 -10.63 -3.01
CA ASP A 90 -13.16 -10.99 -2.23
C ASP A 90 -13.22 -10.15 -0.93
N ALA A 91 -12.07 -9.91 -0.31
CA ALA A 91 -11.92 -9.00 0.83
C ALA A 91 -12.24 -7.53 0.49
N ALA A 92 -12.31 -7.14 -0.80
CA ALA A 92 -12.71 -5.81 -1.20
C ALA A 92 -14.22 -5.57 -1.05
N ALA A 93 -15.04 -6.62 -0.89
CA ALA A 93 -16.46 -6.50 -0.64
C ALA A 93 -16.71 -5.68 0.64
N GLY A 94 -17.40 -4.54 0.52
CA GLY A 94 -17.70 -3.62 1.63
C GLY A 94 -16.57 -2.65 2.03
N VAL A 95 -15.34 -2.83 1.54
CA VAL A 95 -14.17 -2.00 1.89
C VAL A 95 -13.67 -1.17 0.70
N GLY A 96 -13.80 -1.70 -0.51
CA GLY A 96 -13.37 -1.09 -1.76
C GLY A 96 -11.92 -1.44 -2.16
N LEU A 97 -11.71 -1.60 -3.47
CA LEU A 97 -10.42 -2.01 -4.04
C LEU A 97 -9.29 -0.99 -3.81
N LYS A 98 -9.59 0.32 -3.78
CA LYS A 98 -8.58 1.36 -3.49
C LYS A 98 -8.01 1.17 -2.08
N THR A 99 -8.84 0.85 -1.10
CA THR A 99 -8.42 0.61 0.29
C THR A 99 -7.58 -0.67 0.35
N ILE A 100 -8.04 -1.78 -0.24
CA ILE A 100 -7.27 -3.03 -0.27
C ILE A 100 -5.91 -2.83 -0.92
N ARG A 101 -5.86 -2.17 -2.08
CA ARG A 101 -4.60 -1.82 -2.77
C ARG A 101 -3.64 -1.04 -1.87
N SER A 102 -4.17 -0.02 -1.20
CA SER A 102 -3.37 0.83 -0.31
C SER A 102 -2.86 0.02 0.89
N THR A 103 -3.71 -0.83 1.47
CA THR A 103 -3.34 -1.72 2.58
C THR A 103 -2.27 -2.73 2.16
N LEU A 104 -2.42 -3.40 1.01
CA LEU A 104 -1.43 -4.34 0.50
C LEU A 104 -0.06 -3.66 0.31
N LYS A 105 -0.05 -2.43 -0.22
CA LYS A 105 1.16 -1.63 -0.40
C LYS A 105 1.77 -1.21 0.94
N ASP A 106 1.02 -0.52 1.78
CA ASP A 106 1.49 0.08 3.04
C ASP A 106 2.05 -1.00 3.99
N TYR A 107 1.43 -2.19 4.01
CA TYR A 107 1.84 -3.30 4.87
C TYR A 107 2.70 -4.35 4.18
N LYS A 108 3.15 -4.09 2.94
CA LYS A 108 4.09 -4.93 2.19
C LYS A 108 3.62 -6.39 2.05
N ILE A 109 2.33 -6.57 1.76
CA ILE A 109 1.70 -7.87 1.50
C ILE A 109 1.70 -8.09 -0.01
N ASP A 110 2.38 -9.15 -0.45
CA ASP A 110 2.44 -9.50 -1.86
C ASP A 110 1.21 -10.32 -2.28
N VAL A 111 0.77 -10.15 -3.53
CA VAL A 111 -0.30 -10.98 -4.10
C VAL A 111 0.32 -12.07 -4.96
N LYS A 112 -0.22 -13.28 -4.86
CA LYS A 112 0.11 -14.45 -5.70
C LYS A 112 -1.12 -14.91 -6.49
N TYR A 113 -0.87 -15.61 -7.59
CA TYR A 113 -1.84 -16.18 -8.52
C TYR A 113 -2.86 -15.17 -9.04
N CYS A 114 -2.43 -14.34 -9.99
CA CYS A 114 -3.32 -13.39 -10.67
C CYS A 114 -4.44 -14.15 -11.41
N GLN A 115 -5.71 -13.73 -11.20
CA GLN A 115 -6.86 -14.32 -11.88
C GLN A 115 -6.90 -14.05 -13.39
N LEU A 116 -6.20 -13.01 -13.86
CA LEU A 116 -6.00 -12.71 -15.29
C LEU A 116 -4.71 -13.32 -15.85
N GLY A 117 -4.12 -14.31 -15.16
CA GLY A 117 -2.94 -15.03 -15.63
C GLY A 117 -1.62 -14.23 -15.70
N CYS A 118 -1.62 -12.93 -15.37
CA CYS A 118 -0.45 -12.05 -15.56
C CYS A 118 0.81 -12.49 -14.80
N PHE A 119 0.64 -13.16 -13.66
CA PHE A 119 1.73 -13.73 -12.86
C PHE A 119 1.19 -14.82 -11.93
N LYS A 120 2.02 -15.82 -11.62
CA LYS A 120 1.73 -16.83 -10.58
C LYS A 120 2.39 -16.45 -9.26
N GLU A 121 3.70 -16.28 -9.25
CA GLU A 121 4.42 -15.74 -8.09
C GLU A 121 5.44 -14.73 -8.57
N LYS A 122 5.57 -13.59 -7.88
CA LYS A 122 6.68 -12.67 -8.13
C LYS A 122 7.96 -13.35 -7.64
N LYS A 123 8.93 -13.54 -8.54
CA LYS A 123 10.29 -13.93 -8.13
C LYS A 123 10.82 -12.85 -7.18
N GLY A 124 10.96 -13.18 -5.91
CA GLY A 124 11.49 -12.26 -4.92
C GLY A 124 12.86 -11.75 -5.36
N LYS A 125 13.10 -10.44 -5.25
CA LYS A 125 14.44 -9.89 -5.50
C LYS A 125 15.43 -10.55 -4.55
N LYS A 126 16.61 -10.93 -5.06
CA LYS A 126 17.71 -11.54 -4.28
C LYS A 126 18.05 -10.71 -3.04
N MET A 127 17.91 -9.39 -3.14
CA MET A 127 18.14 -8.43 -2.06
C MET A 127 17.07 -7.32 -2.09
N ARG A 128 16.74 -6.79 -0.90
CA ARG A 128 15.84 -5.64 -0.71
C ARG A 128 16.33 -4.79 0.46
N VAL A 129 16.20 -3.47 0.34
CA VAL A 129 16.44 -2.56 1.47
C VAL A 129 15.21 -2.54 2.38
N LYS A 130 15.44 -2.36 3.68
CA LYS A 130 14.40 -2.10 4.67
C LYS A 130 14.87 -0.93 5.51
N THR A 131 14.06 0.11 5.63
CA THR A 131 14.31 1.24 6.49
C THR A 131 13.34 1.22 7.67
N LYS A 132 13.78 1.78 8.79
CA LYS A 132 12.95 2.10 9.94
C LYS A 132 13.24 3.55 10.28
N THR A 133 12.20 4.37 10.33
CA THR A 133 12.27 5.76 10.74
C THR A 133 11.63 5.88 12.12
N TRP A 134 12.21 6.70 12.98
CA TRP A 134 11.63 7.10 14.25
C TRP A 134 12.09 8.51 14.61
N ILE A 135 11.36 9.15 15.52
CA ILE A 135 11.60 10.52 15.99
C ILE A 135 11.73 10.46 17.51
N GLU A 136 12.80 11.02 18.05
CA GLU A 136 13.08 11.15 19.48
C GLU A 136 13.15 12.63 19.87
N ASN A 137 12.96 12.92 21.15
CA ASN A 137 13.28 14.23 21.72
C ASN A 137 14.77 14.29 22.16
N ASP A 138 15.20 15.45 22.65
CA ASP A 138 16.58 15.63 23.15
C ASP A 138 16.92 14.75 24.37
N GLU A 139 15.91 14.26 25.09
CA GLU A 139 16.05 13.34 26.23
C GLU A 139 16.15 11.86 25.78
N GLY A 140 16.06 11.57 24.47
CA GLY A 140 16.04 10.21 23.91
C GLY A 140 14.70 9.48 24.06
N GLU A 141 13.63 10.17 24.46
CA GLU A 141 12.29 9.60 24.48
C GLU A 141 11.75 9.45 23.04
N LEU A 142 11.34 8.23 22.68
CA LEU A 142 10.71 7.93 21.40
C LEU A 142 9.33 8.60 21.30
N ILE A 143 9.18 9.53 20.36
CA ILE A 143 7.94 10.26 20.09
C ILE A 143 7.15 9.54 19.00
N PHE A 144 7.71 9.45 17.80
CA PHE A 144 7.11 8.73 16.68
C PHE A 144 7.94 7.51 16.30
N GLY A 145 7.27 6.43 15.94
CA GLY A 145 7.88 5.15 15.63
C GLY A 145 6.78 4.14 15.33
N LYS A 146 7.14 3.05 14.65
CA LYS A 146 6.15 2.06 14.15
C LYS A 146 5.06 1.69 15.17
N GLY A 147 5.42 1.36 16.41
CA GLY A 147 4.43 0.99 17.43
C GLY A 147 3.57 2.14 17.97
N LYS A 148 4.13 3.34 18.17
CA LYS A 148 3.38 4.49 18.74
C LYS A 148 2.44 5.10 17.72
N THR A 149 2.87 5.22 16.47
CA THR A 149 2.02 5.74 15.40
C THR A 149 0.93 4.73 15.02
N GLU A 150 1.21 3.42 15.05
CA GLU A 150 0.18 2.38 14.86
C GLU A 150 -0.96 2.50 15.88
N VAL A 151 -0.69 2.86 17.14
CA VAL A 151 -1.73 3.12 18.14
C VAL A 151 -2.66 4.24 17.72
N LEU A 152 -2.10 5.39 17.31
CA LEU A 152 -2.89 6.53 16.85
C LEU A 152 -3.69 6.19 15.59
N ASP A 153 -3.08 5.46 14.66
CA ASP A 153 -3.74 5.02 13.42
C ASP A 153 -4.95 4.12 13.70
N VAL A 154 -4.79 3.13 14.59
CA VAL A 154 -5.88 2.22 14.92
C VAL A 154 -6.97 2.94 15.70
N ILE A 155 -6.63 3.85 16.62
CA ILE A 155 -7.62 4.64 17.36
C ILE A 155 -8.40 5.54 16.40
N ALA A 156 -7.74 6.16 15.43
CA ALA A 156 -8.39 6.93 14.37
C ALA A 156 -9.43 6.10 13.58
N GLU A 157 -9.17 4.80 13.40
CA GLU A 157 -10.09 3.89 12.70
C GLU A 157 -11.25 3.40 13.58
N VAL A 158 -11.01 3.05 14.84
CA VAL A 158 -11.98 2.32 15.68
C VAL A 158 -12.63 3.16 16.78
N GLY A 159 -12.12 4.37 17.02
CA GLY A 159 -12.63 5.31 18.03
C GLY A 159 -12.48 4.81 19.48
N SER A 160 -11.57 3.88 19.74
CA SER A 160 -11.42 3.29 21.08
C SER A 160 -10.01 2.76 21.35
N ILE A 161 -9.45 3.16 22.49
CA ILE A 161 -8.15 2.68 22.98
C ILE A 161 -8.19 1.18 23.31
N SER A 162 -9.32 0.68 23.85
CA SER A 162 -9.44 -0.75 24.21
C SER A 162 -9.45 -1.63 22.97
N LYS A 163 -10.27 -1.28 21.96
CA LYS A 163 -10.28 -1.97 20.66
C LYS A 163 -8.92 -1.86 19.96
N ALA A 164 -8.27 -0.71 20.03
CA ALA A 164 -6.95 -0.54 19.45
C ALA A 164 -5.90 -1.44 20.12
N ALA A 165 -5.91 -1.54 21.44
CA ALA A 165 -5.02 -2.42 22.19
C ALA A 165 -5.23 -3.90 21.82
N GLU A 166 -6.48 -4.34 21.67
CA GLU A 166 -6.83 -5.69 21.23
C GLU A 166 -6.33 -5.98 19.80
N ILE A 167 -6.63 -5.09 18.85
CA ILE A 167 -6.21 -5.19 17.44
C ILE A 167 -4.67 -5.20 17.30
N LEU A 168 -3.97 -4.46 18.15
CA LEU A 168 -2.51 -4.38 18.17
C LEU A 168 -1.87 -5.50 19.01
N GLY A 169 -2.65 -6.37 19.64
CA GLY A 169 -2.14 -7.44 20.50
C GLY A 169 -1.33 -6.93 21.69
N MET A 170 -1.68 -5.76 22.24
CA MET A 170 -1.00 -5.16 23.38
C MET A 170 -1.94 -4.87 24.54
N ASN A 171 -1.38 -4.73 25.75
CA ASN A 171 -2.16 -4.37 26.93
C ASN A 171 -2.65 -2.91 26.82
N TYR A 172 -3.89 -2.65 27.24
CA TYR A 172 -4.48 -1.31 27.36
C TYR A 172 -3.53 -0.28 27.98
N LYS A 173 -2.85 -0.64 29.09
CA LYS A 173 -1.92 0.27 29.77
C LYS A 173 -0.76 0.70 28.87
N LYS A 174 -0.28 -0.19 28.00
CA LYS A 174 0.80 0.12 27.04
C LYS A 174 0.31 1.06 25.94
N CYS A 175 -0.89 0.82 25.42
CA CYS A 175 -1.56 1.68 24.44
C CYS A 175 -1.78 3.09 25.01
N TRP A 176 -2.33 3.19 26.22
CA TRP A 176 -2.52 4.44 26.95
C TRP A 176 -1.21 5.20 27.19
N ASN A 177 -0.17 4.50 27.66
CA ASN A 177 1.14 5.11 27.89
C ASN A 177 1.74 5.70 26.59
N HIS A 178 1.53 5.06 25.44
CA HIS A 178 2.02 5.61 24.16
C HIS A 178 1.36 6.95 23.82
N LEU A 179 0.06 7.09 24.06
CA LEU A 179 -0.66 8.35 23.86
C LEU A 179 -0.21 9.44 24.83
N GLN A 180 -0.04 9.09 26.11
CA GLN A 180 0.41 10.05 27.12
C GLN A 180 1.82 10.58 26.85
N ILE A 181 2.74 9.72 26.41
CA ILE A 181 4.11 10.12 26.03
C ILE A 181 4.05 11.11 24.86
N LEU A 182 3.17 10.88 23.86
CA LEU A 182 3.03 11.77 22.72
C LEU A 182 2.55 13.16 23.14
N GLN A 183 1.46 13.23 23.92
CA GLN A 183 0.91 14.51 24.40
C GLN A 183 1.89 15.26 25.31
N LYS A 184 2.57 14.55 26.22
CA LYS A 184 3.56 15.16 27.13
C LYS A 184 4.68 15.83 26.34
N ASN A 185 5.19 15.13 25.32
CA ASN A 185 6.32 15.62 24.53
C ASN A 185 5.95 16.75 23.57
N LEU A 186 4.76 16.70 23.00
CA LEU A 186 4.28 17.74 22.09
C LEU A 186 3.68 18.94 22.85
N LYS A 187 3.39 18.79 24.15
CA LYS A 187 2.72 19.79 24.98
C LYS A 187 1.39 20.25 24.39
N GLU A 188 0.70 19.34 23.71
CA GLU A 188 -0.56 19.55 23.02
C GLU A 188 -1.55 18.46 23.45
N GLU A 189 -2.82 18.81 23.57
CA GLU A 189 -3.91 17.83 23.69
C GLU A 189 -4.18 17.25 22.30
N LEU A 190 -4.24 15.93 22.18
CA LEU A 190 -4.33 15.22 20.89
C LEU A 190 -5.56 14.32 20.80
N PHE A 191 -6.18 14.02 21.93
CA PHE A 191 -7.35 13.16 21.97
C PHE A 191 -8.25 13.52 23.16
N THR A 192 -9.54 13.25 22.99
CA THR A 192 -10.52 13.35 24.07
C THR A 192 -11.10 11.97 24.34
N THR A 193 -11.34 11.65 25.61
CA THR A 193 -11.94 10.38 26.03
C THR A 193 -13.26 10.65 26.75
N LYS A 194 -14.33 10.00 26.30
CA LYS A 194 -15.62 9.97 27.01
C LYS A 194 -15.83 8.57 27.59
N GLN A 195 -15.93 8.48 28.92
CA GLN A 195 -16.22 7.24 29.63
C GLN A 195 -17.73 6.93 29.57
N GLY A 196 -18.10 5.68 29.29
CA GLY A 196 -19.50 5.22 29.24
C GLY A 196 -19.73 4.10 28.21
N GLY A 197 -20.97 3.59 28.13
CA GLY A 197 -21.38 2.54 27.18
C GLY A 197 -22.33 3.02 26.07
N GLY A 198 -22.41 4.34 25.83
CA GLY A 198 -23.28 4.93 24.81
C GLY A 198 -22.57 5.22 23.48
N GLU A 199 -23.32 5.64 22.45
CA GLU A 199 -22.80 5.98 21.10
C GLU A 199 -21.70 7.05 21.11
N ASN A 200 -21.67 7.91 22.13
CA ASN A 200 -20.67 8.98 22.30
C ASN A 200 -19.47 8.57 23.17
N ALA A 201 -19.38 7.31 23.60
CA ALA A 201 -18.28 6.81 24.39
C ALA A 201 -17.11 6.35 23.51
N GLY A 202 -15.89 6.56 23.98
CA GLY A 202 -14.68 6.19 23.23
C GLY A 202 -13.61 7.28 23.25
N THR A 203 -12.69 7.16 22.31
CA THR A 203 -11.53 8.04 22.14
C THR A 203 -11.60 8.68 20.77
N THR A 204 -11.69 10.01 20.75
CA THR A 204 -11.69 10.79 19.51
C THR A 204 -10.38 11.56 19.42
N LEU A 205 -9.64 11.34 18.32
CA LEU A 205 -8.46 12.15 18.00
C LEU A 205 -8.92 13.52 17.49
N ASN A 206 -8.16 14.57 17.80
CA ASN A 206 -8.41 15.88 17.23
C ASN A 206 -7.70 16.05 15.88
N GLU A 207 -7.96 17.18 15.22
CA GLU A 207 -7.36 17.52 13.93
C GLU A 207 -5.83 17.49 13.98
N ARG A 208 -5.25 18.02 15.06
CA ARG A 208 -3.81 18.06 15.27
C ARG A 208 -3.16 16.68 15.31
N ALA A 209 -3.81 15.71 15.97
CA ALA A 209 -3.34 14.33 15.96
C ALA A 209 -3.35 13.73 14.55
N HIS A 210 -4.37 14.03 13.75
CA HIS A 210 -4.43 13.57 12.35
C HIS A 210 -3.34 14.20 11.47
N GLU A 211 -3.03 15.48 11.65
CA GLU A 211 -1.91 16.14 10.98
C GLU A 211 -0.58 15.44 11.27
N LEU A 212 -0.29 15.18 12.54
CA LEU A 212 0.96 14.56 12.98
C LEU A 212 1.12 13.14 12.44
N ILE A 213 0.05 12.35 12.47
CA ILE A 213 0.01 11.02 11.85
C ILE A 213 0.36 11.11 10.36
N ASN A 214 -0.29 12.03 9.63
CA ASN A 214 -0.10 12.18 8.19
C ASN A 214 1.33 12.65 7.87
N ALA A 215 1.87 13.62 8.63
CA ALA A 215 3.23 14.11 8.47
C ALA A 215 4.26 13.00 8.69
N TYR A 216 4.09 12.19 9.75
CA TYR A 216 4.98 11.07 10.01
C TYR A 216 4.92 10.00 8.91
N ARG A 217 3.72 9.68 8.41
CA ARG A 217 3.55 8.72 7.30
C ARG A 217 4.21 9.23 6.02
N GLN A 218 4.06 10.52 5.72
CA GLN A 218 4.71 11.14 4.57
C GLN A 218 6.23 11.03 4.69
N LEU A 219 6.80 11.39 5.84
CA LEU A 219 8.24 11.25 6.10
C LEU A 219 8.72 9.80 5.94
N GLN A 220 7.96 8.82 6.44
CA GLN A 220 8.30 7.41 6.26
C GLN A 220 8.33 7.01 4.79
N ASN A 221 7.31 7.39 4.01
CA ASN A 221 7.23 7.08 2.59
C ASN A 221 8.40 7.71 1.82
N ASP A 222 8.70 8.99 2.08
CA ASP A 222 9.78 9.71 1.40
C ASP A 222 11.15 9.05 1.65
N ILE A 223 11.41 8.63 2.90
CA ILE A 223 12.64 7.93 3.26
C ILE A 223 12.69 6.53 2.63
N GLU A 224 11.59 5.79 2.64
CA GLU A 224 11.49 4.47 2.01
C GLU A 224 11.74 4.56 0.50
N ASP A 225 11.10 5.50 -0.19
CA ASP A 225 11.24 5.70 -1.63
C ASP A 225 12.65 6.14 -2.00
N PHE A 226 13.25 7.04 -1.22
CA PHE A 226 14.64 7.45 -1.39
C PHE A 226 15.60 6.26 -1.21
N ALA A 227 15.43 5.49 -0.13
CA ALA A 227 16.27 4.33 0.15
C ALA A 227 16.12 3.26 -0.94
N ASP A 228 14.90 2.98 -1.40
CA ASP A 228 14.63 2.03 -2.49
C ASP A 228 15.30 2.47 -3.80
N LYS A 229 15.27 3.77 -4.11
CA LYS A 229 15.94 4.33 -5.28
C LYS A 229 17.46 4.19 -5.16
N ARG A 230 18.05 4.62 -4.05
CA ARG A 230 19.50 4.50 -3.79
C ARG A 230 19.96 3.05 -3.76
N PHE A 231 19.16 2.15 -3.20
CA PHE A 231 19.44 0.72 -3.19
C PHE A 231 19.50 0.15 -4.61
N LYS A 232 18.54 0.51 -5.48
CA LYS A 232 18.57 0.09 -6.90
C LYS A 232 19.84 0.60 -7.60
N GLU A 233 20.20 1.86 -7.39
CA GLU A 233 21.38 2.49 -7.99
C GLU A 233 22.70 1.86 -7.55
N LEU A 234 22.82 1.50 -6.26
CA LEU A 234 24.07 1.02 -5.68
C LEU A 234 24.24 -0.50 -5.74
N PHE A 235 23.14 -1.26 -5.64
CA PHE A 235 23.19 -2.73 -5.44
C PHE A 235 22.57 -3.53 -6.58
N LEU A 236 21.67 -2.95 -7.39
CA LEU A 236 21.00 -3.67 -8.48
C LEU A 236 21.46 -3.23 -9.88
N LYS A 237 22.22 -2.13 -10.00
CA LYS A 237 22.94 -1.80 -11.22
C LYS A 237 24.35 -2.41 -11.17
N LYS A 238 24.64 -3.41 -12.00
CA LYS A 238 25.97 -3.61 -12.63
C LYS A 238 25.91 -4.50 -13.88
N ASP A 239 26.71 -4.08 -14.86
CA ASP A 239 27.13 -4.69 -16.14
C ASP A 239 26.11 -4.75 -17.28
N GLY A 240 25.96 -3.65 -18.04
CA GLY A 240 25.21 -3.66 -19.30
C GLY A 240 25.04 -2.33 -20.04
N GLU A 241 25.15 -1.18 -19.38
CA GLU A 241 25.14 0.11 -20.09
C GLU A 241 26.57 0.51 -20.43
N LYS A 242 27.03 0.10 -21.62
CA LYS A 242 28.07 0.84 -22.35
C LYS A 242 27.61 2.30 -22.38
N LYS A 243 28.25 3.15 -21.57
CA LYS A 243 28.14 4.60 -21.70
C LYS A 243 28.79 4.98 -23.03
N ASP A 244 28.00 5.01 -24.08
CA ASP A 244 28.26 5.91 -25.18
C ASP A 244 27.89 7.32 -24.69
N SER A 245 28.89 8.06 -24.24
CA SER A 245 28.85 9.50 -23.99
C SER A 245 30.24 9.96 -23.58
N THR A 246 31.20 9.78 -24.49
CA THR A 246 32.34 10.69 -24.49
C THR A 246 31.85 11.98 -25.12
N LYS A 247 31.55 12.94 -24.25
CA LYS A 247 31.57 14.37 -24.58
C LYS A 247 32.87 14.67 -25.33
N ASN A 248 32.77 15.42 -26.42
CA ASN A 248 33.81 16.37 -26.81
C ASN A 248 33.13 17.54 -27.54
N ASP A 249 32.46 18.38 -26.75
CA ASP A 249 32.40 19.81 -27.03
C ASP A 249 33.14 20.54 -25.91
N ALA A 250 33.87 21.57 -26.32
CA ALA A 250 34.71 22.50 -25.55
C ALA A 250 36.21 22.15 -25.43
N LYS A 251 36.97 22.60 -26.45
CA LYS A 251 38.21 23.34 -26.20
C LYS A 251 38.29 24.53 -27.16
N ASP A 252 37.65 25.61 -26.73
CA ASP A 252 38.06 26.96 -27.11
C ASP A 252 38.93 27.50 -25.96
N LYS A 253 40.23 27.66 -26.23
CA LYS A 253 41.17 28.56 -25.52
C LYS A 253 42.57 28.48 -26.14
N LYS A 254 42.98 29.63 -26.68
CA LYS A 254 44.34 30.11 -26.96
C LYS A 254 45.06 29.55 -28.19
N LYS A 255 45.02 30.31 -29.28
CA LYS A 255 46.14 31.21 -29.60
C LYS A 255 45.66 32.40 -30.43
#